data_AF-A0A453N9E6-F1
#
_entry.id   AF-A0A453N9E6-F1
#
_cell.length_a   1.000
_cell.length_b   1.000
_cell.length_c   1.000
_cell.angle_alpha   90.00
_cell.angle_beta   90.00
_cell.angle_gamma   90.00
#
_symmetry.space_group_name_H-M   'P 1'
#
loop_
_entity.id
_entity.type
_entity.pdbx_description
1 polymer ?
#
loop_
_entity_poly.entity_id
_entity_poly.type
_entity_poly.pdbx_seq_one_letter_code
_entity_poly.pdbx_strand_id
1 'polypeptide(L)' 'MVGVPIEANRLYDAVNCLLSWMNGNGGFASYELTRSYAWLEFLNPSEIFGD' A
#
# COMPACT_ATOMS: atom_id res chain seq x y z
N MET A 1 -26.14 19.70 2.80
CA MET A 1 -24.95 20.58 2.88
C MET A 1 -23.72 19.72 2.70
N VAL A 2 -22.80 20.09 1.82
CA VAL A 2 -21.46 19.47 1.75
C VAL A 2 -20.62 20.08 2.88
N GLY A 3 -19.82 19.27 3.57
CA GLY A 3 -19.02 19.69 4.72
C GLY A 3 -17.89 20.67 4.37
N VAL A 4 -17.13 21.08 5.38
CA VAL A 4 -15.96 21.95 5.21
C VAL A 4 -14.90 21.23 4.35
N PRO A 5 -14.27 21.93 3.37
CA PRO A 5 -13.17 21.37 2.60
C PRO A 5 -12.01 20.91 3.48
N ILE A 6 -11.28 19.89 3.02
CA ILE A 6 -10.06 19.46 3.71
C ILE A 6 -8.93 20.47 3.47
N GLU A 7 -8.12 20.73 4.50
CA GLU A 7 -6.93 21.57 4.39
C GLU A 7 -5.95 21.01 3.36
N ALA A 8 -5.39 21.87 2.50
CA ALA A 8 -4.47 21.47 1.43
C ALA A 8 -3.25 20.68 1.96
N ASN A 9 -2.75 21.04 3.14
CA ASN A 9 -1.64 20.33 3.78
C ASN A 9 -1.93 18.84 4.02
N ARG A 10 -3.17 18.48 4.36
CA ARG A 10 -3.55 17.08 4.54
C ARG A 10 -3.55 16.30 3.23
N LEU A 11 -3.79 16.97 2.10
CA LEU A 11 -3.64 16.37 0.78
C LEU A 11 -2.17 16.13 0.46
N TYR A 12 -1.28 17.07 0.78
CA TYR A 12 0.17 16.89 0.63
C TYR A 12 0.69 15.74 1.51
N ASP A 13 0.22 15.64 2.76
CA ASP A 13 0.57 14.53 3.64
C ASP A 13 0.13 13.19 3.07
N ALA A 14 -1.09 13.11 2.53
CA ALA A 14 -1.58 11.89 1.88
C ALA A 14 -0.75 11.50 0.66
N VAL A 15 -0.36 12.48 -0.17
CA VAL A 15 0.53 12.25 -1.32
C VAL A 15 1.91 11.76 -0.85
N ASN A 16 2.48 12.37 0.19
CA ASN A 16 3.76 11.95 0.76
C ASN A 16 3.70 10.52 1.30
N CYS A 17 2.63 10.14 2.02
CA CYS A 17 2.40 8.78 2.47
C CYS A 17 2.38 7.79 1.29
N LEU A 18 1.59 8.07 0.25
CA LEU A 18 1.53 7.22 -0.94
C LEU A 18 2.91 7.07 -1.57
N LEU A 19 3.61 8.17 -1.85
CA LEU A 19 4.93 8.14 -2.48
C LEU A 19 5.98 7.38 -1.64
N SER A 20 5.86 7.39 -0.31
CA SER A 20 6.76 6.64 0.58
C SER A 20 6.59 5.11 0.50
N TRP A 21 5.48 4.62 -0.06
CA TRP A 21 5.17 3.19 -0.20
C TRP A 21 5.34 2.65 -1.62
N MET A 22 5.98 3.41 -2.51
CA MET A 22 6.32 2.94 -3.85
C MET A 22 7.45 1.91 -3.78
N ASN A 23 7.21 0.72 -4.32
CA ASN A 23 8.23 -0.31 -4.39
C ASN A 23 9.28 -0.02 -5.46
N GLY A 24 10.44 -0.69 -5.40
CA GLY A 24 11.50 -0.53 -6.39
C GLY A 24 11.12 -0.91 -7.82
N ASN A 25 10.04 -1.69 -8.00
CA ASN A 25 9.46 -2.02 -9.30
C ASN A 25 8.39 -0.99 -9.79
N GLY A 26 8.14 0.06 -9.00
CA GLY A 26 7.15 1.10 -9.27
C GLY A 26 5.69 0.75 -8.92
N GLY A 27 5.42 -0.45 -8.41
CA GLY A 27 4.10 -0.84 -7.92
C GLY A 27 3.87 -0.43 -6.46
N PHE A 28 2.61 -0.45 -6.03
CA PHE A 28 2.20 -0.22 -4.64
C PHE A 28 1.52 -1.48 -4.10
N ALA A 29 1.89 -1.87 -2.88
CA ALA A 29 1.16 -2.88 -2.12
C ALA A 29 0.14 -2.21 -1.19
N SER A 30 -0.77 -3.00 -0.61
CA SER A 30 -1.99 -2.48 0.01
C SER A 30 -1.76 -1.65 1.28
N TYR A 31 -0.81 -2.06 2.12
CA TYR A 31 -0.63 -1.46 3.46
C TYR A 31 0.82 -1.09 3.78
N GLU A 32 1.79 -1.78 3.18
CA GLU A 32 3.22 -1.55 3.36
C GLU A 32 3.94 -1.73 2.02
N LEU A 33 5.24 -1.46 2.00
CA LEU A 33 6.10 -1.94 0.93
C LEU A 33 6.03 -3.47 0.81
N THR A 34 6.27 -4.00 -0.38
CA THR A 34 6.52 -5.42 -0.59
C THR A 34 7.85 -5.77 0.05
N ARG A 35 7.80 -6.42 1.21
CA ARG A 35 8.99 -6.76 2.04
C ARG A 35 9.46 -8.19 1.86
N SER A 36 8.75 -8.95 1.04
CA SER A 36 8.92 -10.37 0.84
C SER A 36 9.03 -10.70 -0.64
N TYR A 37 9.59 -11.87 -0.93
CA TYR A 37 9.73 -12.38 -2.28
C TYR A 37 8.58 -13.33 -2.61
N ALA A 38 8.24 -13.43 -3.90
CA ALA A 38 7.15 -14.29 -4.38
C ALA A 38 7.30 -15.76 -3.98
N TRP A 39 8.52 -16.26 -3.76
CA TRP A 39 8.74 -17.65 -3.37
C TRP A 39 8.23 -17.99 -1.97
N LEU A 40 7.97 -17.00 -1.09
CA LEU A 40 7.37 -17.28 0.20
C LEU A 40 5.95 -17.85 0.09
N GLU A 41 5.26 -17.61 -1.03
CA GLU A 41 3.94 -18.19 -1.28
C GLU A 41 3.98 -19.72 -1.37
N PHE A 42 5.12 -20.32 -1.74
CA PHE A 42 5.30 -21.77 -1.67
C PHE A 42 5.24 -22.33 -0.25
N LEU A 43 5.42 -21.48 0.77
CA LEU A 43 5.31 -21.85 2.17
C LEU A 43 3.92 -21.53 2.76
N ASN A 44 2.99 -20.99 1.97
CA ASN A 44 1.65 -20.68 2.44
C ASN A 44 0.94 -21.97 2.90
N PRO A 45 0.60 -22.10 4.19
CA PRO A 45 -0.06 -23.30 4.72
C PRO A 45 -1.58 -23.26 4.55
N SER A 46 -2.13 -22.17 4.02
CA SER A 46 -3.57 -21.98 3.90
C SER A 46 -4.11 -22.83 2.75
N GLU A 47 -5.05 -23.72 3.04
CA GLU A 47 -5.64 -24.58 2.00
C GLU A 47 -6.62 -23.85 1.07
N ILE A 48 -7.16 -22.70 1.51
CA ILE A 48 -8.26 -21.99 0.84
C ILE A 48 -7.81 -20.65 0.26
N PHE A 49 -6.76 -20.05 0.81
CA PHE A 49 -6.28 -18.72 0.43
C PHE A 49 -4.92 -18.83 -0.23
N GLY A 50 -4.78 -18.21 -1.38
CA GLY A 50 -3.52 -18.00 -2.08
C GLY A 50 -3.64 -16.81 -3.01
N ASP A 51 -2.50 -16.38 -3.54
CA ASP A 51 -2.44 -15.39 -4.63
C ASP A 51 -2.82 -16.00 -5.99
#